data_AF-A0A938SB39-F1
#
_entry.id   AF-A0A938SB39-F1
#
_cell.length_a   1.000
_cell.length_b   1.000
_cell.length_c   1.000
_cell.angle_alpha   90.00
_cell.angle_beta   90.00
_cell.angle_gamma   90.00
#
_symmetry.space_group_name_H-M   'P 1'
#
loop_
_entity.id
_entity.type
_entity.pdbx_description
1 polymer ?
#
loop_
_entity_poly.entity_id
_entity_poly.type
_entity_poly.pdbx_seq_one_letter_code
_entity_poly.pdbx_strand_id
1 'polypeptide(L)'
;MRAYPLRPPSSAAYHLAWRTRPARITRTIRRFLARCRPEAAEDGGWSRETAILLRLSEETDVQPSDTHPEAERVQVELLRQASVQTRLSLALSLSETAMSLSRRAIRRARPGISEQEVGLAFVELHYGRELAERVREYVNRVEP
;
A
#
# COMPACT_ATOMS: atom_id res chain seq x y z
N MET A 1 32.39 -9.22 18.44
CA MET A 1 31.14 -9.97 18.24
C MET A 1 30.32 -9.90 19.52
N ARG A 2 29.30 -9.04 19.62
CA ARG A 2 28.39 -8.99 20.78
C ARG A 2 27.05 -9.60 20.39
N ALA A 3 26.68 -10.68 21.08
CA ALA A 3 25.38 -11.31 20.97
C ALA A 3 24.31 -10.38 21.54
N TYR A 4 23.28 -10.08 20.76
CA TYR A 4 22.06 -9.42 21.27
C TYR A 4 21.11 -10.52 21.79
N PRO A 5 20.65 -10.45 23.05
CA PRO A 5 19.66 -11.39 23.54
C PRO A 5 18.30 -11.09 22.89
N LEU A 6 17.75 -12.08 22.18
CA LEU A 6 16.41 -12.04 21.58
C LEU A 6 15.35 -12.32 22.64
N ARG A 7 14.94 -11.27 23.36
CA ARG A 7 13.64 -11.25 24.02
C ARG A 7 12.89 -10.01 23.49
N PRO A 8 11.77 -10.16 22.77
CA PRO A 8 11.01 -9.01 22.31
C PRO A 8 10.54 -8.23 23.55
N PRO A 9 10.71 -6.90 23.60
CA PRO A 9 10.30 -6.15 24.77
C PRO A 9 8.76 -6.03 24.78
N SER A 10 8.18 -5.96 25.98
CA SER A 10 6.73 -5.80 26.15
C SER A 10 6.22 -4.54 25.46
N SER A 11 4.92 -4.51 25.13
CA SER A 11 4.22 -3.41 24.43
C SER A 11 4.57 -1.99 24.97
N ALA A 12 4.86 -1.86 26.28
CA ALA A 12 5.26 -0.60 26.90
C ALA A 12 6.60 -0.05 26.37
N ALA A 13 7.54 -0.90 25.98
CA ALA A 13 8.85 -0.49 25.46
C ALA A 13 8.77 0.08 24.04
N TYR A 14 7.78 -0.34 23.25
CA TYR A 14 7.53 0.24 21.93
C TYR A 14 7.19 1.73 22.05
N HIS A 15 6.46 2.17 23.08
CA HIS A 15 6.12 3.58 23.24
C HIS A 15 7.30 4.48 23.66
N LEU A 16 8.34 3.92 24.28
CA LEU A 16 9.49 4.70 24.73
C LEU A 16 10.56 4.87 23.64
N ALA A 17 10.75 3.87 22.77
CA ALA A 17 11.77 3.88 21.71
C ALA A 17 11.54 4.93 20.61
N TRP A 18 10.32 5.47 20.48
CA TRP A 18 10.01 6.53 19.50
C TRP A 18 10.38 7.93 19.98
N ARG A 19 10.74 8.12 21.25
CA ARG A 19 11.02 9.45 21.82
C ARG A 19 12.44 9.96 21.56
N THR A 20 13.37 9.12 21.10
CA THR A 20 14.80 9.47 21.02
C THR A 20 15.39 9.54 19.59
N ARG A 21 14.55 9.61 18.54
CA ARG A 21 15.03 9.76 17.14
C ARG A 21 15.19 11.25 16.74
N PRO A 22 16.17 11.58 15.87
CA PRO A 22 16.57 12.96 15.56
C PRO A 22 15.43 13.81 14.99
N ALA A 23 15.34 15.05 15.48
CA ALA A 23 14.18 15.97 15.39
C ALA A 23 13.74 16.40 13.98
N ARG A 24 14.47 16.04 12.91
CA ARG A 24 14.15 16.47 11.54
C ARG A 24 13.17 15.55 10.81
N ILE A 25 13.20 14.24 11.06
CA ILE A 25 12.24 13.28 10.46
C ILE A 25 10.87 13.38 11.14
N THR A 26 10.86 13.74 12.43
CA THR A 26 9.63 13.82 13.21
C THR A 26 8.75 15.00 12.81
N ARG A 27 9.26 16.11 12.25
CA ARG A 27 8.40 17.27 11.96
C ARG A 27 7.48 17.05 10.75
N THR A 28 7.97 16.40 9.70
CA THR A 28 7.20 16.12 8.48
C THR A 28 6.20 15.00 8.70
N ILE A 29 6.62 13.91 9.35
CA ILE A 29 5.72 12.80 9.71
C ILE A 29 4.70 13.24 10.76
N ARG A 30 5.07 14.07 11.74
CA ARG A 30 4.11 14.60 12.72
C ARG A 30 3.14 15.59 12.11
N ARG A 31 3.52 16.37 11.09
CA ARG A 31 2.57 17.21 10.32
C ARG A 31 1.64 16.37 9.46
N PHE A 32 2.14 15.32 8.82
CA PHE A 32 1.32 14.39 8.05
C PHE A 32 0.34 13.64 8.96
N LEU A 33 0.81 13.08 10.07
CA LEU A 33 -0.02 12.39 11.05
C LEU A 33 -0.96 13.33 11.84
N ALA A 34 -0.60 14.60 12.06
CA ALA A 34 -1.50 15.60 12.63
C ALA A 34 -2.59 16.04 11.64
N ARG A 35 -2.27 16.06 10.33
CA ARG A 35 -3.25 16.32 9.27
C ARG A 35 -4.16 15.11 9.01
N CYS A 36 -3.68 13.90 9.30
CA CYS A 36 -4.46 12.66 9.27
C CYS A 36 -5.06 12.28 10.63
N ARG A 37 -4.98 13.16 11.65
CA ARG A 37 -5.69 12.92 12.91
C ARG A 37 -7.16 13.21 12.63
N PRO A 38 -8.06 12.21 12.61
CA PRO A 38 -9.48 12.54 12.66
C PRO A 38 -9.67 13.39 13.91
N GLU A 39 -10.41 14.50 13.79
CA GLU A 39 -10.80 15.28 14.96
C GLU A 39 -11.33 14.29 15.99
N ALA A 40 -10.63 14.25 17.13
CA ALA A 40 -10.99 13.37 18.21
C ALA A 40 -12.39 13.79 18.66
N ALA A 41 -13.39 12.97 18.31
CA ALA A 41 -14.67 13.00 18.96
C ALA A 41 -14.41 12.81 20.46
N GLU A 42 -14.56 13.88 21.24
CA GLU A 42 -14.35 13.86 22.69
C GLU A 42 -15.47 13.15 23.44
N ASP A 43 -16.55 12.75 22.76
CA ASP A 43 -17.69 12.09 23.39
C ASP A 43 -17.92 10.70 22.82
N GLY A 44 -17.16 9.71 23.30
CA GLY A 44 -17.56 8.29 23.46
C GLY A 44 -18.38 7.57 22.38
N GLY A 45 -18.44 8.09 21.15
CA GLY A 45 -19.40 7.72 20.13
C GLY A 45 -18.67 7.69 18.81
N TRP A 46 -18.49 6.48 18.29
CA TRP A 46 -17.95 6.24 16.97
C TRP A 46 -18.72 7.10 15.95
N SER A 47 -18.02 7.99 15.24
CA SER A 47 -18.62 8.84 14.20
C SER A 47 -19.50 8.02 13.27
N ARG A 48 -20.64 8.58 12.84
CA ARG A 48 -21.51 7.96 11.81
C ARG A 48 -20.71 7.56 10.56
N GLU A 49 -19.62 8.25 10.26
CA GLU A 49 -18.76 7.97 9.10
C GLU A 49 -17.93 6.69 9.28
N THR A 50 -17.42 6.40 10.49
CA THR A 50 -16.75 5.12 10.77
C THR A 50 -17.74 3.97 10.89
N ALA A 51 -18.95 4.21 11.38
CA ALA A 51 -20.03 3.22 11.34
C ALA A 51 -20.48 2.92 9.89
N ILE A 52 -20.48 3.91 9.00
CA ILE A 52 -20.73 3.71 7.56
C ILE A 52 -19.57 2.94 6.92
N LEU A 53 -18.31 3.21 7.25
CA LEU A 53 -17.17 2.43 6.71
C LEU A 53 -17.16 0.97 7.22
N LEU A 54 -17.53 0.72 8.47
CA LEU A 54 -17.73 -0.63 9.01
C LEU A 54 -18.94 -1.33 8.36
N ARG A 55 -20.06 -0.63 8.21
CA ARG A 55 -21.27 -1.20 7.61
C ARG A 55 -21.13 -1.42 6.09
N LEU A 56 -20.41 -0.56 5.38
CA LEU A 56 -20.04 -0.77 3.98
C LEU A 56 -19.01 -1.90 3.81
N SER A 57 -18.24 -2.23 4.85
CA SER A 57 -17.39 -3.43 4.87
C SER A 57 -18.14 -4.71 5.23
N GLU A 58 -19.31 -4.60 5.87
CA GLU A 58 -20.23 -5.72 6.16
C GLU A 58 -21.24 -5.97 5.02
N GLU A 59 -21.60 -4.95 4.24
CA GLU A 59 -22.55 -5.01 3.10
C GLU A 59 -21.89 -5.18 1.72
N THR A 60 -20.57 -5.31 1.65
CA THR A 60 -19.96 -5.96 0.48
C THR A 60 -20.34 -7.43 0.54
N ASP A 61 -21.26 -7.84 -0.33
CA ASP A 61 -21.42 -9.22 -0.78
C ASP A 61 -20.02 -9.80 -0.98
N VAL A 62 -19.57 -10.58 0.01
CA VAL A 62 -18.23 -11.18 0.02
C VAL A 62 -18.28 -12.15 -1.13
N GLN A 63 -17.78 -11.71 -2.29
CA GLN A 63 -17.49 -12.59 -3.41
C GLN A 63 -16.82 -13.82 -2.80
N PRO A 64 -17.35 -15.04 -3.03
CA PRO A 64 -16.76 -16.22 -2.46
C PRO A 64 -15.29 -16.21 -2.86
N SER A 65 -14.43 -16.08 -1.85
CA SER A 65 -13.00 -16.05 -2.09
C SER A 65 -12.65 -17.31 -2.86
N ASP A 66 -12.05 -17.18 -4.03
CA ASP A 66 -11.50 -18.31 -4.81
C ASP A 66 -10.42 -19.08 -3.99
N THR A 67 -10.08 -18.57 -2.80
CA THR A 67 -9.20 -19.20 -1.83
C THR A 67 -10.02 -19.85 -0.72
N HIS A 68 -9.78 -21.15 -0.50
CA HIS A 68 -10.38 -21.88 0.62
C HIS A 68 -10.05 -21.19 1.97
N PRO A 69 -11.00 -21.05 2.92
CA PRO A 69 -10.78 -20.29 4.16
C PRO A 69 -9.57 -20.75 4.99
N GLU A 70 -9.29 -22.05 4.98
CA GLU A 70 -8.11 -22.59 5.66
C GLU A 70 -6.80 -22.15 4.99
N ALA A 71 -6.76 -22.11 3.66
CA ALA A 71 -5.59 -21.66 2.91
C ALA A 71 -5.32 -20.17 3.15
N GLU A 72 -6.37 -19.35 3.17
CA GLU A 72 -6.28 -17.93 3.52
C GLU A 72 -5.72 -17.75 4.95
N ARG A 73 -6.25 -18.48 5.93
CA ARG A 73 -5.78 -18.45 7.32
C ARG A 73 -4.29 -18.78 7.42
N VAL A 74 -3.84 -19.85 6.73
CA VAL A 74 -2.43 -20.25 6.71
C VAL A 74 -1.56 -19.19 6.04
N GLN A 75 -2.00 -18.64 4.91
CA GLN A 75 -1.27 -17.59 4.19
C GLN A 75 -1.07 -16.34 5.05
N VAL A 76 -2.13 -15.88 5.74
CA VAL A 76 -2.05 -14.72 6.64
C VAL A 76 -1.09 -14.97 7.79
N GLU A 77 -1.10 -16.17 8.39
CA GLU A 77 -0.19 -16.52 9.48
C GLU A 77 1.27 -16.54 9.01
N LEU A 78 1.55 -17.13 7.85
CA LEU A 78 2.89 -17.12 7.25
C LEU A 78 3.38 -15.69 6.98
N LEU A 79 2.51 -14.79 6.50
CA LEU A 79 2.85 -13.38 6.27
C LEU A 79 3.13 -12.62 7.58
N ARG A 80 2.40 -12.93 8.65
CA ARG A 80 2.63 -12.35 9.98
C ARG A 80 3.97 -12.78 10.58
N GLN A 81 4.32 -14.04 10.39
CA GLN A 81 5.58 -14.61 10.87
C GLN A 81 6.79 -14.22 10.01
N ALA A 82 6.58 -13.81 8.76
CA ALA A 82 7.65 -13.41 7.85
C ALA A 82 8.45 -12.20 8.37
N SER A 83 9.74 -12.16 8.04
CA SER A 83 10.59 -10.98 8.31
C SER A 83 10.11 -9.76 7.50
N VAL A 84 10.52 -8.56 7.91
CA VAL A 84 10.24 -7.32 7.16
C VAL A 84 10.80 -7.41 5.73
N GLN A 85 12.01 -7.97 5.59
CA GLN A 85 12.70 -8.16 4.33
C GLN A 85 11.93 -9.12 3.42
N THR A 86 11.44 -10.22 3.96
CA THR A 86 10.63 -11.20 3.23
C THR A 86 9.32 -10.58 2.75
N ARG A 87 8.62 -9.83 3.62
CA ARG A 87 7.37 -9.14 3.22
C ARG A 87 7.61 -8.10 2.13
N LEU A 88 8.68 -7.32 2.22
CA LEU A 88 9.01 -6.33 1.20
C LEU A 88 9.34 -7.00 -0.14
N SER A 89 10.15 -8.06 -0.12
CA SER A 89 10.48 -8.83 -1.32
C SER A 89 9.21 -9.38 -2.00
N LEU A 90 8.31 -9.97 -1.21
CA LEU A 90 7.04 -10.48 -1.72
C LEU A 90 6.17 -9.37 -2.31
N ALA A 91 6.04 -8.23 -1.62
CA ALA A 91 5.25 -7.10 -2.11
C ALA A 91 5.79 -6.55 -3.43
N LEU A 92 7.12 -6.43 -3.58
CA LEU A 92 7.75 -5.99 -4.83
C LEU A 92 7.52 -6.99 -5.96
N SER A 93 7.69 -8.29 -5.70
CA SER A 93 7.48 -9.35 -6.69
C SER A 93 6.01 -9.42 -7.15
N LEU A 94 5.06 -9.29 -6.24
CA LEU A 94 3.64 -9.25 -6.58
C LEU A 94 3.28 -7.99 -7.37
N SER A 95 3.88 -6.85 -7.00
CA SER A 95 3.69 -5.59 -7.74
C SER A 95 4.20 -5.70 -9.18
N GLU A 96 5.39 -6.26 -9.38
CA GLU A 96 5.96 -6.51 -10.70
C GLU A 96 5.05 -7.43 -11.54
N THR A 97 4.55 -8.50 -10.92
CA THR A 97 3.62 -9.44 -11.56
C THR A 97 2.34 -8.74 -12.00
N ALA A 98 1.70 -7.97 -11.10
CA ALA A 98 0.48 -7.23 -11.40
C ALA A 98 0.69 -6.21 -12.52
N MET A 99 1.80 -5.45 -12.47
CA MET A 99 2.16 -4.48 -13.51
C MET A 99 2.40 -5.16 -14.86
N SER A 100 3.09 -6.31 -14.89
CA SER A 100 3.33 -7.09 -16.10
C SER A 100 2.03 -7.59 -16.72
N LEU A 101 1.14 -8.17 -15.91
CA LEU A 101 -0.16 -8.65 -16.37
C LEU A 101 -1.04 -7.52 -16.90
N SER A 102 -1.06 -6.36 -16.23
CA SER A 102 -1.80 -5.18 -16.69
C SER A 102 -1.29 -4.69 -18.05
N ARG A 103 0.03 -4.52 -18.22
CA ARG A 103 0.61 -4.12 -19.52
C ARG A 103 0.33 -5.13 -20.63
N ARG A 104 0.39 -6.44 -20.32
CA ARG A 104 0.00 -7.50 -21.28
C ARG A 104 -1.47 -7.40 -21.68
N ALA A 105 -2.36 -7.07 -20.75
CA ALA A 105 -3.77 -6.87 -21.06
C ALA A 105 -3.97 -5.65 -21.98
N ILE A 106 -3.29 -4.53 -21.70
CA ILE A 106 -3.32 -3.32 -22.54
C ILE A 106 -2.86 -3.64 -23.97
N ARG A 107 -1.73 -4.35 -24.15
CA ARG A 107 -1.24 -4.76 -25.48
C ARG A 107 -2.24 -5.62 -26.26
N ARG A 108 -2.94 -6.54 -25.57
CA ARG A 108 -3.97 -7.37 -26.19
C ARG A 108 -5.18 -6.54 -26.62
N ALA A 109 -5.58 -5.56 -25.81
CA ALA A 109 -6.72 -4.70 -26.09
C ALA A 109 -6.43 -3.65 -27.18
N ARG A 110 -5.16 -3.25 -27.35
CA ARG A 110 -4.70 -2.26 -28.33
C ARG A 110 -3.53 -2.82 -29.14
N PRO A 111 -3.76 -3.68 -30.13
CA PRO A 111 -2.69 -4.23 -30.95
C PRO A 111 -1.93 -3.13 -31.71
N GLY A 112 -0.61 -3.24 -31.77
CA GLY A 112 0.24 -2.36 -32.60
C GLY A 112 0.74 -1.07 -31.93
N ILE A 113 0.36 -0.80 -30.67
CA ILE A 113 0.91 0.34 -29.93
C ILE A 113 2.34 0.04 -29.42
N SER A 114 3.17 1.07 -29.34
CA SER A 114 4.54 1.00 -28.82
C SER A 114 4.57 0.73 -27.31
N GLU A 115 5.71 0.26 -26.78
CA GLU A 115 5.89 0.03 -25.33
C GLU A 115 5.73 1.33 -24.50
N GLN A 116 6.10 2.48 -25.06
CA GLN A 116 5.87 3.78 -24.43
C GLN A 116 4.37 4.09 -24.32
N GLU A 117 3.59 3.83 -25.37
CA GLU A 117 2.14 4.01 -25.35
C GLU A 117 1.45 3.02 -24.41
N VAL A 118 1.95 1.78 -24.29
CA VAL A 118 1.51 0.84 -23.25
C VAL A 118 1.75 1.41 -21.86
N GLY A 119 2.92 2.00 -21.63
CA GLY A 119 3.27 2.66 -20.38
C GLY A 119 2.33 3.83 -20.04
N LEU A 120 2.06 4.70 -21.01
CA LEU A 120 1.15 5.84 -20.82
C LEU A 120 -0.30 5.40 -20.57
N ALA A 121 -0.78 4.40 -21.32
CA ALA A 121 -2.10 3.81 -21.10
C ALA A 121 -2.21 3.15 -19.72
N PHE A 122 -1.14 2.52 -19.23
CA PHE A 122 -1.08 1.99 -17.88
C PHE A 122 -1.20 3.12 -16.84
N VAL A 123 -0.48 4.23 -17.01
CA VAL A 123 -0.56 5.38 -16.10
C VAL A 123 -1.97 5.98 -16.09
N GLU A 124 -2.57 6.16 -17.26
CA GLU A 124 -3.92 6.70 -17.41
C GLU A 124 -4.96 5.82 -16.70
N LEU A 125 -4.86 4.49 -16.85
CA LEU A 125 -5.79 3.54 -16.26
C LEU A 125 -5.73 3.51 -14.72
N HIS A 126 -4.53 3.55 -14.14
CA HIS A 126 -4.33 3.36 -12.69
C HIS A 126 -4.28 4.66 -11.89
N TYR A 127 -3.84 5.76 -12.51
CA TYR A 127 -3.59 7.03 -11.81
C TYR A 127 -4.31 8.22 -12.44
N GLY A 128 -5.03 8.00 -13.55
CA GLY A 128 -5.83 9.01 -14.21
C GLY A 128 -5.11 9.73 -15.36
N ARG A 129 -5.92 10.34 -16.20
CA ARG A 129 -5.51 10.99 -17.44
C ARG A 129 -4.57 12.17 -17.23
N GLU A 130 -4.82 12.99 -16.22
CA GLU A 130 -3.99 14.17 -15.92
C GLU A 130 -2.52 13.78 -15.69
N LEU A 131 -2.28 12.72 -14.91
CA LEU A 131 -0.92 12.25 -14.66
C LEU A 131 -0.30 11.67 -15.94
N ALA A 132 -1.07 10.93 -16.73
CA ALA A 132 -0.58 10.34 -17.97
C ALA A 132 -0.13 11.41 -18.99
N GLU A 133 -0.87 12.52 -19.09
CA GLU A 133 -0.50 13.65 -19.95
C GLU A 133 0.81 14.30 -19.48
N ARG A 134 0.95 14.56 -18.18
CA ARG A 134 2.20 15.09 -17.61
C ARG A 134 3.40 14.16 -17.81
N VAL A 135 3.19 12.85 -17.71
CA VAL A 135 4.24 11.85 -17.98
C VAL A 135 4.61 11.85 -19.47
N ARG A 136 3.64 11.95 -20.38
CA ARG A 136 3.89 12.04 -21.83
C ARG A 136 4.75 13.25 -22.17
N GLU A 137 4.41 14.43 -21.63
CA GLU A 137 5.20 15.65 -21.81
C GLU A 137 6.63 15.50 -21.28
N TYR A 138 6.78 14.87 -20.10
CA TYR A 138 8.09 14.63 -19.52
C TYR A 138 8.95 13.72 -20.40
N VAL A 139 8.41 12.59 -20.88
CA VAL A 139 9.15 11.63 -21.71
C VAL A 139 9.57 12.26 -23.04
N ASN A 140 8.67 12.94 -23.73
CA ASN A 140 8.97 13.62 -25.00
C ASN A 140 10.06 14.71 -24.88
N ARG A 141 10.26 15.26 -23.67
CA ARG A 141 11.33 16.22 -23.41
C ARG A 141 12.69 15.55 -23.16
N VAL A 142 12.69 14.36 -22.57
CA VAL A 142 13.91 13.64 -22.15
C VAL A 142 14.43 12.74 -23.27
N GLU A 143 13.54 12.16 -24.08
CA GLU A 143 13.84 11.30 -25.22
C GLU A 143 13.16 11.87 -26.48
N PRO A 144 13.77 12.87 -27.15
CA PRO A 144 13.20 13.48 -28.36
C PRO A 144 13.29 12.58 -29.59
#